data_AF-A0A4Z0EMJ0-F1
#
_entry.id   AF-A0A4Z0EMJ0-F1
#
_cell.length_a   1.000
_cell.length_b   1.000
_cell.length_c   1.000
_cell.angle_alpha   90.00
_cell.angle_beta   90.00
_cell.angle_gamma   90.00
#
_symmetry.space_group_name_H-M   'P 1'
#
loop_
_entity.id
_entity.type
_entity.pdbx_description
1 polymer ?
#
loop_
_entity_poly.entity_id
_entity_poly.type
_entity_poly.pdbx_seq_one_letter_code
_entity_poly.pdbx_strand_id
1 'polypeptide(L)'
;MFSRSLYLVGLLAAGALATAPAAHAQTTPAPDQAAAAGQGRMGRQAEMMKELNLTPDQQTKMETLMSANRPARPSGPPSDADRQAMQTRRAEMEAKMKEILTPEQYTKYQAMRPQRGQRPSN
;
A
#
# COMPACT_ATOMS: atom_id res chain seq x y z
N MET A 1 16.28 -31.93 35.63
CA MET A 1 17.43 -32.86 35.60
C MET A 1 17.35 -33.58 34.26
N PHE A 2 18.23 -33.43 33.27
CA PHE A 2 19.68 -33.33 33.33
C PHE A 2 20.23 -32.37 32.27
N SER A 3 21.11 -31.50 32.72
CA SER A 3 22.11 -30.78 31.92
C SER A 3 23.16 -31.74 31.37
N ARG A 4 23.81 -31.37 30.26
CA ARG A 4 25.25 -31.56 29.97
C ARG A 4 25.55 -30.94 28.59
N SER A 5 26.22 -29.80 28.56
CA SER A 5 27.69 -29.61 28.55
C SER A 5 28.27 -29.91 27.16
N LEU A 6 28.63 -28.86 26.39
CA LEU A 6 29.91 -28.11 26.40
C LEU A 6 31.00 -28.80 25.58
N TYR A 7 31.79 -27.95 24.91
CA TYR A 7 33.05 -28.17 24.19
C TYR A 7 32.92 -28.61 22.72
N LEU A 8 33.75 -28.16 21.77
CA LEU A 8 34.63 -27.01 21.53
C LEU A 8 35.38 -27.40 20.23
N VAL A 9 35.85 -26.41 19.45
CA VAL A 9 36.87 -26.54 18.38
C VAL A 9 36.37 -27.30 17.14
N GLY A 10 36.28 -26.72 15.95
CA GLY A 10 37.21 -25.80 15.31
C GLY A 10 37.71 -26.50 14.05
N LEU A 11 37.37 -25.99 12.86
CA LEU A 11 38.16 -26.24 11.67
C LEU A 11 37.87 -25.17 10.61
N LEU A 12 38.93 -24.44 10.27
CA LEU A 12 39.07 -23.69 9.02
C LEU A 12 38.84 -24.65 7.83
N ALA A 13 38.04 -24.23 6.86
CA ALA A 13 38.23 -24.63 5.47
C ALA A 13 37.80 -23.49 4.55
N ALA A 14 38.81 -22.81 4.01
CA ALA A 14 38.66 -21.88 2.91
C ALA A 14 38.41 -22.65 1.60
N GLY A 15 37.58 -22.06 0.73
CA GLY A 15 37.72 -22.19 -0.72
C GLY A 15 36.93 -23.32 -1.39
N ALA A 16 35.82 -22.95 -2.03
CA ALA A 16 35.59 -23.08 -3.48
C ALA A 16 34.08 -23.12 -3.76
N LEU A 17 33.42 -21.96 -3.83
CA LEU A 17 32.09 -21.90 -4.44
C LEU A 17 32.28 -21.82 -5.96
N ALA A 18 32.26 -22.99 -6.58
CA ALA A 18 32.03 -23.13 -8.01
C ALA A 18 30.63 -22.61 -8.34
N THR A 19 30.56 -21.84 -9.41
CA THR A 19 29.37 -21.18 -9.94
C THR A 19 28.37 -22.21 -10.48
N ALA A 20 27.13 -22.14 -9.98
CA ALA A 20 25.96 -22.67 -10.68
C ALA A 20 24.89 -21.56 -10.68
N PRO A 21 24.43 -21.07 -11.85
CA PRO A 21 23.34 -20.11 -11.93
C PRO A 21 22.03 -20.86 -11.74
N ALA A 22 21.66 -21.16 -10.50
CA ALA A 22 20.27 -21.47 -10.20
C ALA A 22 19.52 -20.14 -10.24
N ALA A 23 18.92 -19.85 -11.39
CA ALA A 23 17.96 -18.78 -11.60
C ALA A 23 16.71 -19.01 -10.74
N HIS A 24 16.83 -18.81 -9.43
CA HIS A 24 15.70 -18.48 -8.58
C HIS A 24 15.61 -16.98 -8.55
N ALA A 25 14.73 -16.43 -9.38
CA ALA A 25 14.29 -15.05 -9.30
C ALA A 25 13.57 -14.84 -7.95
N GLN A 26 14.34 -14.61 -6.89
CA GLN A 26 13.84 -14.00 -5.67
C GLN A 26 13.63 -12.53 -6.02
N THR A 27 12.42 -12.18 -6.46
CA THR A 27 11.99 -10.79 -6.57
C THR A 27 11.82 -10.23 -5.17
N THR A 28 12.93 -9.95 -4.49
CA THR A 28 12.96 -8.93 -3.44
C THR A 28 12.59 -7.63 -4.15
N PRO A 29 11.45 -6.98 -3.82
CA PRO A 29 11.16 -5.70 -4.43
C PRO A 29 12.27 -4.73 -4.01
N ALA A 30 13.00 -4.21 -5.00
CA ALA A 30 14.03 -3.20 -4.78
C ALA A 30 13.43 -2.04 -3.97
N PRO A 31 14.15 -1.52 -2.95
CA PRO A 31 13.64 -0.47 -2.06
C PRO A 31 13.13 0.78 -2.80
N ASP A 32 13.67 1.05 -4.00
CA ASP A 32 13.29 2.19 -4.83
C ASP A 32 11.84 2.14 -5.35
N GLN A 33 11.30 0.95 -5.62
CA GLN A 33 9.93 0.81 -6.14
C GLN A 33 8.86 0.98 -5.05
N ALA A 34 9.18 0.61 -3.81
CA ALA A 34 8.31 0.82 -2.66
C ALA A 34 8.27 2.31 -2.24
N ALA A 35 9.42 3.00 -2.29
CA ALA A 35 9.53 4.42 -2.00
C ALA A 35 8.84 5.29 -3.06
N ALA A 36 9.06 5.01 -4.36
CA ALA A 36 8.41 5.74 -5.46
C ALA A 36 6.88 5.60 -5.44
N ALA A 37 6.36 4.41 -5.11
CA ALA A 37 4.92 4.19 -4.95
C ALA A 37 4.31 4.92 -3.74
N GLY A 38 5.11 5.26 -2.73
CA GLY A 38 4.72 6.07 -1.58
C GLY A 38 4.66 7.56 -1.90
N GLN A 39 5.72 8.10 -2.51
CA GLN A 39 5.78 9.51 -2.94
C GLN A 39 4.67 9.86 -3.93
N GLY A 40 4.41 9.01 -4.92
CA GLY A 40 3.33 9.24 -5.89
C GLY A 40 1.92 9.15 -5.29
N ARG A 41 1.73 8.50 -4.14
CA ARG A 41 0.42 8.45 -3.46
C ARG A 41 0.18 9.69 -2.60
N MET A 42 1.21 10.13 -1.88
CA MET A 42 1.14 11.34 -1.06
C MET A 42 0.96 12.59 -1.94
N GLY A 43 1.67 12.65 -3.08
CA GLY A 43 1.48 13.72 -4.08
C GLY A 43 0.05 13.80 -4.60
N ARG A 44 -0.53 12.67 -5.06
CA ARG A 44 -1.92 12.63 -5.55
C ARG A 44 -2.95 13.01 -4.49
N GLN A 45 -2.69 12.68 -3.23
CA GLN A 45 -3.57 13.05 -2.13
C GLN A 45 -3.53 14.56 -1.85
N ALA A 46 -2.34 15.14 -1.81
CA ALA A 46 -2.17 16.58 -1.64
C ALA A 46 -2.78 17.37 -2.81
N GLU A 47 -2.61 16.90 -4.04
CA GLU A 47 -3.25 17.49 -5.24
C GLU A 47 -4.78 17.47 -5.13
N MET A 48 -5.37 16.32 -4.76
CA MET A 48 -6.81 16.21 -4.55
C MET A 48 -7.31 17.19 -3.48
N MET A 49 -6.64 17.28 -2.33
CA MET A 49 -7.04 18.21 -1.26
C MET A 49 -7.02 19.67 -1.72
N LYS A 50 -6.01 20.03 -2.54
CA LYS A 50 -5.91 21.34 -3.17
C LYS A 50 -7.02 21.58 -4.17
N GLU A 51 -7.31 20.63 -5.07
CA GLU A 51 -8.34 20.78 -6.08
C GLU A 51 -9.75 20.87 -5.50
N LEU A 52 -10.00 20.22 -4.36
CA LEU A 52 -11.27 20.32 -3.63
C LEU A 52 -11.38 21.61 -2.79
N ASN A 53 -10.33 22.44 -2.74
CA ASN A 53 -10.26 23.63 -1.90
C ASN A 53 -10.66 23.33 -0.44
N LEU A 54 -10.13 22.25 0.12
CA LEU A 54 -10.46 21.85 1.49
C LEU A 54 -9.95 22.88 2.51
N THR A 55 -10.75 23.19 3.52
CA THR A 55 -10.29 23.99 4.67
C THR A 55 -9.22 23.23 5.46
N PRO A 56 -8.40 23.92 6.29
CA PRO A 56 -7.38 23.24 7.12
C PRO A 56 -7.96 22.12 7.99
N ASP A 57 -9.14 22.33 8.56
CA ASP A 57 -9.84 21.33 9.37
C ASP A 57 -10.30 20.12 8.53
N GLN A 58 -10.81 20.37 7.32
CA GLN A 58 -11.21 19.30 6.39
C GLN A 58 -10.01 18.49 5.92
N GLN A 59 -8.88 19.13 5.64
CA GLN A 59 -7.63 18.46 5.25
C GLN A 59 -7.16 17.50 6.35
N THR A 60 -7.12 17.97 7.60
CA THR A 60 -6.72 17.16 8.76
C THR A 60 -7.62 15.93 8.95
N LYS A 61 -8.94 16.12 8.84
CA LYS A 61 -9.91 15.00 8.91
C LYS A 61 -9.73 14.02 7.74
N MET A 62 -9.48 14.52 6.54
CA MET A 62 -9.29 13.71 5.34
C MET A 62 -8.00 12.89 5.41
N GLU A 63 -6.90 13.48 5.84
CA GLU A 63 -5.61 12.78 6.02
C GLU A 63 -5.74 11.67 7.07
N THR A 64 -6.41 11.97 8.19
CA THR A 64 -6.71 10.99 9.23
C THR A 64 -7.54 9.82 8.68
N LEU A 65 -8.61 10.12 7.94
CA LEU A 65 -9.47 9.11 7.32
C LEU A 65 -8.70 8.22 6.34
N MET A 66 -7.88 8.81 5.47
CA MET A 66 -7.13 8.09 4.44
C MET A 66 -5.99 7.25 5.04
N SER A 67 -5.35 7.74 6.11
CA SER A 67 -4.32 7.01 6.84
C SER A 67 -4.90 5.81 7.58
N ALA A 68 -6.03 6.00 8.27
CA ALA A 68 -6.74 4.94 8.99
C ALA A 68 -7.27 3.84 8.06
N ASN A 69 -7.62 4.19 6.82
CA ASN A 69 -8.22 3.26 5.86
C ASN A 69 -7.23 2.77 4.79
N ARG A 70 -5.92 2.85 5.06
CA ARG A 70 -4.88 2.38 4.14
C ARG A 70 -5.03 0.86 3.92
N PRO A 71 -5.36 0.41 2.70
CA PRO A 71 -5.52 -1.02 2.45
C PRO A 71 -4.18 -1.73 2.56
N ALA A 72 -4.17 -2.90 3.20
CA ALA A 72 -3.09 -3.85 3.08
C ALA A 72 -2.93 -4.22 1.60
N ARG A 73 -1.69 -4.25 1.10
CA ARG A 73 -1.42 -4.74 -0.26
C ARG A 73 -1.45 -6.27 -0.20
N PRO A 74 -2.40 -6.95 -0.88
CA PRO A 74 -2.36 -8.39 -0.97
C PRO A 74 -1.11 -8.82 -1.75
N SER A 75 -0.49 -9.93 -1.35
CA SER A 75 0.70 -10.51 -2.01
C SER A 75 0.38 -11.24 -3.33
N GLY A 76 -0.80 -11.02 -3.91
CA GLY A 76 -1.30 -11.69 -5.11
C GLY A 76 -2.61 -11.09 -5.62
N PRO A 77 -3.25 -11.70 -6.64
CA PRO A 77 -4.55 -11.28 -7.13
C PRO A 77 -5.58 -11.24 -5.99
N PRO A 78 -6.41 -10.18 -5.89
CA PRO A 78 -7.40 -10.08 -4.83
C PRO A 78 -8.45 -11.18 -4.97
N SER A 79 -8.64 -11.94 -3.88
CA SER A 79 -9.72 -12.92 -3.73
C SER A 79 -11.10 -12.25 -3.71
N ASP A 80 -12.17 -13.03 -3.82
CA ASP A 80 -13.53 -12.49 -3.71
C ASP A 80 -13.80 -11.90 -2.31
N ALA A 81 -13.24 -12.50 -1.27
CA ALA A 81 -13.28 -11.96 0.08
C ALA A 81 -12.55 -10.60 0.16
N ASP A 82 -11.39 -10.46 -0.48
CA ASP A 82 -10.67 -9.18 -0.55
C ASP A 82 -11.48 -8.12 -1.31
N ARG A 83 -12.16 -8.51 -2.39
CA ARG A 83 -13.01 -7.62 -3.18
C ARG A 83 -14.18 -7.12 -2.35
N GLN A 84 -14.86 -8.01 -1.63
CA GLN A 84 -15.97 -7.65 -0.75
C GLN A 84 -15.49 -6.76 0.40
N ALA A 85 -14.39 -7.10 1.07
CA ALA A 85 -13.79 -6.27 2.11
C ALA A 85 -13.41 -4.88 1.59
N MET A 86 -12.84 -4.78 0.37
CA MET A 86 -12.55 -3.50 -0.27
C MET A 86 -13.82 -2.71 -0.59
N GLN A 87 -14.92 -3.35 -1.01
CA GLN A 87 -16.19 -2.67 -1.27
C GLN A 87 -16.79 -2.10 0.01
N THR A 88 -16.82 -2.87 1.09
CA THR A 88 -17.30 -2.40 2.40
C THR A 88 -16.48 -1.21 2.90
N ARG A 89 -15.15 -1.32 2.89
CA ARG A 89 -14.25 -0.21 3.28
C ARG A 89 -14.45 1.04 2.43
N ARG A 90 -14.79 0.88 1.15
CA ARG A 90 -15.09 2.00 0.25
C ARG A 90 -16.39 2.69 0.62
N ALA A 91 -17.44 1.93 0.92
CA ALA A 91 -18.72 2.48 1.33
C ALA A 91 -18.59 3.23 2.67
N GLU A 92 -17.87 2.67 3.64
CA GLU A 92 -17.58 3.34 4.92
C GLU A 92 -16.78 4.63 4.73
N MET A 93 -15.76 4.60 3.87
CA MET A 93 -14.98 5.80 3.55
C MET A 93 -15.84 6.86 2.85
N GLU A 94 -16.74 6.44 1.98
CA GLU A 94 -17.66 7.33 1.28
C GLU A 94 -18.60 8.05 2.26
N ALA A 95 -19.17 7.32 3.22
CA ALA A 95 -20.01 7.90 4.26
C ALA A 95 -19.25 8.98 5.05
N LYS A 96 -18.04 8.65 5.53
CA LYS A 96 -17.19 9.60 6.27
C LYS A 96 -16.74 10.79 5.42
N MET A 97 -16.51 10.60 4.11
CA MET A 97 -16.18 11.70 3.21
C MET A 97 -17.35 12.67 3.04
N LYS A 98 -18.60 12.18 2.99
CA LYS A 98 -19.80 13.06 2.92
C LYS A 98 -20.00 13.90 4.18
N GLU A 99 -19.47 13.47 5.31
CA GLU A 99 -19.48 14.26 6.56
C GLU A 99 -18.40 15.34 6.58
N ILE A 100 -17.27 15.11 5.90
CA ILE A 100 -16.13 16.04 5.86
C ILE A 100 -16.29 17.07 4.73
N LEU A 101 -16.80 16.63 3.57
CA LEU A 101 -16.89 17.43 2.36
C LEU A 101 -18.27 18.07 2.21
N THR A 102 -18.33 19.26 1.62
CA THR A 102 -19.59 19.82 1.16
C THR A 102 -20.13 19.02 -0.04
N PRO A 103 -21.45 19.11 -0.36
CA PRO A 103 -22.02 18.40 -1.51
C PRO A 103 -21.31 18.72 -2.85
N GLU A 104 -20.89 19.97 -3.03
CA GLU A 104 -20.16 20.42 -4.23
C GLU A 104 -18.75 19.81 -4.28
N GLN A 105 -18.02 19.83 -3.15
CA GLN A 105 -16.70 19.21 -3.04
C GLN A 105 -16.79 17.69 -3.26
N TYR A 106 -17.81 17.04 -2.71
CA TYR A 106 -18.02 15.61 -2.89
C TYR A 106 -18.31 15.24 -4.35
N THR A 107 -19.06 16.07 -5.06
CA THR A 107 -19.33 15.89 -6.50
C THR A 107 -18.04 16.01 -7.32
N LYS A 108 -17.21 17.02 -7.02
CA LYS A 108 -15.90 17.19 -7.66
C LYS A 108 -14.96 16.02 -7.39
N TYR A 109 -14.95 15.53 -6.14
CA TYR A 109 -14.19 14.35 -5.75
C TYR A 109 -14.59 13.11 -6.55
N GLN A 110 -15.91 12.87 -6.72
CA GLN A 110 -16.41 11.73 -7.51
C GLN A 110 -15.96 11.81 -8.96
N ALA A 111 -15.96 13.00 -9.58
CA ALA A 111 -15.50 13.21 -10.94
C ALA A 111 -14.00 12.92 -11.13
N MET A 112 -13.19 13.12 -10.09
CA MET A 112 -11.75 12.83 -10.08
C MET A 112 -11.42 11.37 -9.83
N ARG A 113 -12.35 10.57 -9.30
CA ARG A 113 -12.08 9.16 -9.07
C ARG A 113 -11.92 8.45 -10.43
N PRO A 114 -10.86 7.67 -10.62
CA PRO A 114 -10.74 6.88 -11.83
C PRO A 114 -11.93 5.92 -11.91
N GLN A 115 -12.74 6.06 -12.97
CA GLN A 115 -13.82 5.13 -13.22
C GLN A 115 -13.20 3.73 -13.40
N ARG A 116 -13.57 2.80 -12.52
CA ARG A 116 -13.20 1.40 -12.65
C ARG A 116 -13.90 0.84 -13.89
N GLY A 117 -13.23 0.89 -15.04
CA GLY A 117 -13.78 0.40 -16.31
C GLY A 117 -12.89 0.66 -17.52
N GLN A 118 -12.10 1.74 -17.53
CA GLN A 118 -11.15 2.01 -18.61
C GLN A 118 -9.75 1.55 -18.21
N ARG A 119 -9.51 0.24 -18.31
CA ARG A 119 -8.19 -0.20 -18.76
C ARG A 119 -8.21 0.04 -20.27
N PRO A 120 -7.41 0.95 -20.84
CA PRO A 120 -7.16 0.88 -22.28
C PRO A 120 -6.57 -0.51 -22.52
N SER A 121 -7.33 -1.36 -23.18
CA SER A 121 -6.82 -2.59 -23.76
C SER A 121 -5.76 -2.16 -24.76
N ASN A 122 -4.50 -2.45 -24.47
CA ASN A 122 -3.38 -2.20 -25.34
C ASN A 122 -2.73 -3.54 -25.66
#